data_AF-A0A2N8BRW2-F1
#
_entry.id   AF-A0A2N8BRW2-F1
#
_cell.length_a   1.000
_cell.length_b   1.000
_cell.length_c   1.000
_cell.angle_alpha   90.00
_cell.angle_beta   90.00
_cell.angle_gamma   90.00
#
_symmetry.space_group_name_H-M   'P 1'
#
loop_
_entity.id
_entity.type
_entity.pdbx_description
1 polymer ?
#
loop_
_entity_poly.entity_id
_entity_poly.type
_entity_poly.pdbx_seq_one_letter_code
_entity_poly.pdbx_strand_id
1 'polypeptide(L)'
;TFDWENVPVESLAPLVPLAPVYPQPAALAVAQDRLLEKTLFRDLGIPTPPFAPVDLRQDLEAAIRRIGVPGILKTRRFGYDGKGQARIRSRADVEA
;
A
#
# COMPACT_ATOMS: atom_id res chain seq x y z
N THR A 1 19.11 -9.80 9.07
CA THR A 1 18.51 -8.53 8.63
C THR A 1 18.36 -8.55 7.13
N PHE A 2 17.39 -7.82 6.56
CA PHE A 2 17.24 -7.63 5.13
C PHE A 2 17.11 -6.13 4.85
N ASP A 3 17.67 -5.69 3.71
CA ASP A 3 17.72 -4.26 3.35
C ASP A 3 16.80 -3.91 2.18
N TRP A 4 16.04 -4.89 1.68
CA TRP A 4 15.15 -4.73 0.53
C TRP A 4 13.71 -5.11 0.87
N GLU A 5 12.77 -4.19 0.64
CA GLU A 5 11.38 -4.34 1.03
C GLU A 5 10.59 -5.29 0.13
N ASN A 6 11.07 -5.66 -1.06
CA ASN A 6 10.37 -6.58 -1.96
C ASN A 6 10.89 -8.03 -1.88
N VAL A 7 11.69 -8.38 -0.86
CA VAL A 7 12.03 -9.79 -0.61
C VAL A 7 10.74 -10.58 -0.29
N PRO A 8 10.52 -11.77 -0.89
CA PRO A 8 9.33 -12.56 -0.56
C PRO A 8 9.30 -12.88 0.93
N VAL A 9 8.17 -12.61 1.60
CA VAL A 9 8.01 -12.83 3.05
C VAL A 9 8.15 -14.32 3.37
N GLU A 10 7.66 -15.18 2.47
CA GLU A 10 7.69 -16.63 2.59
C GLU A 10 9.12 -17.17 2.67
N SER A 11 10.07 -16.50 2.01
CA SER A 11 11.49 -16.85 2.08
C SER A 11 12.10 -16.63 3.47
N LEU A 12 11.50 -15.80 4.31
CA LEU A 12 11.97 -15.52 5.66
C LEU A 12 11.43 -16.51 6.71
N ALA A 13 10.29 -17.17 6.43
CA ALA A 13 9.64 -18.06 7.39
C ALA A 13 10.55 -19.23 7.86
N PRO A 14 11.32 -19.90 6.99
CA PRO A 14 12.25 -20.96 7.42
C PRO A 14 13.41 -20.46 8.27
N LEU A 15 13.72 -19.16 8.25
CA LEU A 15 14.85 -18.57 8.98
C LEU A 15 14.49 -18.24 10.43
N VAL A 16 13.21 -17.94 10.71
CA VAL A 16 12.72 -17.58 12.05
C VAL A 16 13.10 -18.60 13.15
N PRO A 17 12.99 -19.93 12.97
CA PRO A 17 13.41 -20.88 13.99
C PRO A 17 14.93 -21.05 14.10
N LEU A 18 15.70 -20.60 13.10
CA LEU A 18 17.15 -20.78 13.04
C LEU A 18 17.91 -19.60 13.66
N ALA A 19 17.39 -18.38 13.49
CA ALA A 19 17.97 -17.16 14.03
C ALA A 19 16.92 -16.04 14.11
N PRO A 20 17.14 -15.03 14.98
CA PRO A 20 16.31 -13.83 14.97
C PRO A 20 16.34 -13.13 13.61
N VAL A 21 15.15 -12.86 13.06
CA VAL A 21 14.96 -12.09 11.81
C VAL A 21 14.40 -10.72 12.15
N TYR A 22 15.12 -9.67 11.73
CA TYR A 22 14.73 -8.29 11.96
C TYR A 22 14.70 -7.49 10.63
N PRO A 23 13.70 -6.60 10.44
CA PRO A 23 12.45 -6.58 11.19
C PRO A 23 11.68 -7.91 11.05
N GLN A 24 10.70 -8.17 11.93
CA GLN A 24 9.97 -9.44 11.88
C GLN A 24 9.26 -9.61 10.52
N PRO A 25 9.15 -10.84 9.98
CA PRO A 25 8.48 -11.07 8.69
C PRO A 25 7.05 -10.53 8.60
N ALA A 26 6.32 -10.52 9.71
CA ALA A 26 4.97 -9.93 9.78
C ALA A 26 4.98 -8.42 9.50
N ALA A 27 5.99 -7.69 10.00
CA ALA A 27 6.14 -6.27 9.74
C ALA A 27 6.43 -6.02 8.25
N LEU A 28 7.28 -6.85 7.62
CA LEU A 28 7.53 -6.80 6.18
C LEU A 28 6.25 -7.04 5.38
N ALA A 29 5.47 -8.06 5.74
CA ALA A 29 4.23 -8.40 5.05
C ALA A 29 3.22 -7.23 5.02
N VAL A 30 3.12 -6.49 6.13
CA VAL A 30 2.27 -5.31 6.21
C VAL A 30 2.85 -4.15 5.38
N ALA A 31 4.15 -3.89 5.51
CA ALA A 31 4.81 -2.78 4.81
C ALA A 31 4.82 -2.95 3.27
N GLN A 32 4.78 -4.19 2.76
CA GLN A 32 4.73 -4.46 1.33
C GLN A 32 3.42 -4.08 0.64
N ASP A 33 2.33 -3.92 1.40
CA ASP A 33 1.00 -3.60 0.87
C ASP A 33 0.48 -2.28 1.44
N ARG A 34 0.42 -1.24 0.59
CA ARG A 34 -0.01 0.11 1.00
C ARG A 34 -1.39 0.12 1.67
N LEU A 35 -2.29 -0.79 1.32
CA LEU A 35 -3.60 -0.87 1.97
C LEU A 35 -3.47 -1.40 3.40
N LEU A 36 -2.71 -2.47 3.60
CA LEU A 36 -2.47 -3.04 4.92
C LEU A 36 -1.70 -2.07 5.81
N GLU A 37 -0.65 -1.44 5.29
CA GLU A 37 0.12 -0.41 6.00
C GLU A 37 -0.79 0.74 6.47
N LYS A 38 -1.58 1.32 5.56
CA LYS A 38 -2.45 2.45 5.90
C LYS A 38 -3.59 2.06 6.83
N THR A 39 -4.09 0.83 6.73
CA THR A 39 -5.10 0.29 7.65
C THR A 39 -4.51 0.13 9.04
N LEU A 40 -3.33 -0.48 9.16
CA LEU A 40 -2.61 -0.61 10.44
C LEU A 40 -2.37 0.77 11.08
N PHE A 41 -1.93 1.76 10.31
CA PHE A 41 -1.71 3.11 10.85
C PHE A 41 -2.99 3.71 11.41
N ARG A 42 -4.12 3.58 10.69
CA ARG A 42 -5.42 4.04 11.19
C ARG A 42 -5.83 3.30 12.47
N ASP A 43 -5.67 1.99 12.52
CA ASP A 43 -6.04 1.16 13.67
C ASP A 43 -5.19 1.51 14.91
N LEU A 44 -3.94 1.92 14.70
CA LEU A 44 -3.04 2.44 15.74
C LEU A 44 -3.28 3.92 16.10
N GLY A 45 -4.26 4.58 15.48
CA GLY A 45 -4.55 6.01 15.70
C GLY A 45 -3.51 6.97 15.10
N ILE A 46 -2.65 6.49 14.19
CA ILE A 46 -1.67 7.29 13.46
C ILE A 46 -2.40 8.00 12.29
N PRO A 47 -2.36 9.34 12.21
CA PRO A 47 -3.04 10.06 11.14
C PRO A 47 -2.55 9.66 9.73
N THR A 48 -3.48 9.41 8.82
CA THR A 48 -3.20 9.19 7.40
C THR A 48 -4.07 10.11 6.54
N PRO A 49 -3.66 10.47 5.32
CA PRO A 49 -4.58 11.02 4.33
C PRO A 49 -5.78 10.06 4.13
N PRO A 50 -6.97 10.57 3.76
CA PRO A 50 -8.07 9.72 3.35
C PRO A 50 -7.66 8.80 2.20
N PHE A 51 -8.01 7.52 2.28
CA PHE A 51 -7.70 6.52 1.26
C PHE A 51 -8.86 5.53 1.10
N ALA A 52 -8.92 4.89 -0.05
CA ALA A 52 -9.88 3.84 -0.38
C ALA A 52 -9.15 2.70 -1.12
N PRO A 53 -9.49 1.43 -0.89
CA PRO A 53 -9.11 0.36 -1.80
C PRO A 53 -9.79 0.58 -3.16
N VAL A 54 -9.07 0.23 -4.23
CA VAL A 54 -9.56 0.28 -5.61
C VAL A 54 -9.08 -1.00 -6.28
N ASP A 55 -9.95 -2.00 -6.33
CA ASP A 55 -9.67 -3.28 -6.99
C ASP A 55 -10.30 -3.31 -8.40
N LEU A 56 -11.39 -2.56 -8.58
CA LEU A 56 -12.12 -2.41 -9.83
C LEU A 56 -12.39 -0.94 -10.19
N ARG A 57 -12.77 -0.70 -11.44
CA ARG A 57 -13.08 0.66 -11.95
C ARG A 57 -14.18 1.36 -11.14
N GLN A 58 -15.22 0.63 -10.74
CA GLN A 58 -16.32 1.17 -9.92
C GLN A 58 -15.86 1.66 -8.54
N ASP A 59 -14.82 1.04 -7.97
CA ASP A 59 -14.28 1.42 -6.67
C ASP A 59 -13.56 2.76 -6.76
N LEU A 60 -12.89 3.02 -7.89
CA LEU A 60 -12.23 4.30 -8.16
C LEU A 60 -13.25 5.44 -8.18
N GLU A 61 -14.39 5.24 -8.85
CA GLU A 61 -15.45 6.23 -8.89
C GLU A 61 -16.06 6.48 -7.51
N ALA A 62 -16.30 5.41 -6.74
CA ALA A 62 -16.78 5.51 -5.36
C ALA A 62 -15.77 6.24 -4.47
N ALA A 63 -14.48 5.95 -4.62
CA ALA A 63 -13.39 6.63 -3.92
C ALA A 63 -13.35 8.12 -4.26
N ILE A 64 -13.50 8.49 -5.53
CA ILE A 64 -13.54 9.90 -5.95
C ILE A 64 -14.77 10.62 -5.43
N ARG A 65 -15.94 9.98 -5.41
CA ARG A 65 -17.15 10.57 -4.79
C ARG A 65 -16.97 10.79 -3.30
N ARG A 66 -16.28 9.88 -2.59
CA ARG A 66 -16.10 9.93 -1.13
C ARG A 66 -14.95 10.83 -0.67
N ILE A 67 -13.80 10.76 -1.34
CA ILE A 67 -12.55 11.43 -0.94
C ILE A 67 -12.37 12.75 -1.70
N GLY A 68 -12.85 12.82 -2.95
CA GLY A 68 -12.65 13.98 -3.82
C GLY A 68 -11.38 13.92 -4.66
N VAL A 69 -11.12 15.02 -5.36
CA VAL A 69 -9.93 15.29 -6.18
C VAL A 69 -9.37 16.67 -5.80
N PRO A 70 -8.06 16.93 -5.91
CA PRO A 70 -7.02 16.08 -6.50
C PRO A 70 -6.57 14.91 -5.59
N GLY A 71 -6.04 13.85 -6.20
CA GLY A 71 -5.54 12.66 -5.51
C GLY A 71 -4.46 11.90 -6.29
N ILE A 72 -3.98 10.80 -5.72
CA ILE A 72 -3.01 9.90 -6.36
C ILE A 72 -3.54 8.47 -6.22
N LEU A 73 -3.74 7.79 -7.36
CA LEU A 73 -3.97 6.34 -7.40
C LEU A 73 -2.62 5.64 -7.37
N LYS A 74 -2.46 4.65 -6.49
CA LYS A 74 -1.20 3.90 -6.34
C LYS A 74 -1.46 2.41 -6.42
N THR A 75 -0.57 1.67 -7.08
CA THR A 75 -0.52 0.21 -6.94
C THR A 75 -0.23 -0.14 -5.49
N ARG A 76 -0.90 -1.18 -4.99
CA ARG A 76 -0.77 -1.60 -3.59
C ARG A 76 0.62 -2.13 -3.25
N ARG A 77 1.26 -2.78 -4.22
CA ARG A 77 2.58 -3.41 -4.08
C ARG A 77 3.51 -2.96 -5.21
N PHE A 78 4.81 -3.18 -5.02
CA PHE A 78 5.90 -3.02 -6.00
C PHE A 78 6.06 -1.62 -6.62
N GLY A 79 5.34 -0.61 -6.12
CA GLY A 79 5.54 0.78 -6.55
C GLY A 79 6.75 1.39 -5.85
N TYR A 80 7.71 1.87 -6.63
CA TYR A 80 8.99 2.45 -6.18
C TYR A 80 9.36 3.66 -7.06
N ASP A 81 9.96 4.71 -6.50
CA ASP A 81 10.34 5.95 -7.22
C ASP A 81 9.26 6.50 -8.16
N GLY A 82 8.02 6.57 -7.67
CA GLY A 82 6.87 7.07 -8.45
C GLY A 82 6.26 6.08 -9.43
N LYS A 83 6.90 4.93 -9.70
CA LYS A 83 6.30 3.85 -10.48
C LYS A 83 5.06 3.30 -9.78
N GLY A 84 4.07 2.92 -10.58
CA GLY A 84 2.77 2.46 -10.07
C GLY A 84 1.96 3.57 -9.42
N GLN A 85 2.18 4.85 -9.78
CA GLN A 85 1.39 5.96 -9.29
C GLN A 85 0.82 6.77 -10.46
N ALA A 86 -0.46 7.10 -10.39
CA ALA A 86 -1.15 7.97 -11.34
C ALA A 86 -1.77 9.16 -10.60
N ARG A 87 -1.50 10.37 -11.08
CA ARG A 87 -2.06 11.60 -10.50
C ARG A 87 -3.43 11.88 -11.09
N ILE A 88 -4.43 12.06 -10.23
CA ILE A 88 -5.80 12.41 -10.61
C ILE A 88 -6.03 13.86 -10.19
N ARG A 89 -6.10 14.78 -11.15
CA ARG A 89 -6.33 16.21 -10.90
C ARG A 89 -7.81 16.54 -10.89
N SER A 90 -8.57 15.87 -11.76
CA SER A 90 -9.99 16.12 -11.98
C SER A 90 -10.75 14.81 -12.18
N ARG A 91 -12.09 14.88 -12.19
CA ARG A 91 -12.93 13.72 -12.52
C ARG A 91 -12.73 13.23 -13.96
N ALA A 92 -12.34 14.11 -14.89
CA ALA A 92 -12.13 13.76 -16.29
C ALA A 92 -10.91 12.85 -16.50
N ASP A 93 -9.91 12.90 -15.60
CA ASP A 93 -8.69 12.10 -15.69
C ASP A 93 -8.94 10.59 -15.52
N VAL A 94 -10.17 10.20 -15.16
CA VAL A 94 -10.53 8.83 -14.80
C VAL A 94 -11.26 8.11 -15.95
N GLU A 95 -11.72 8.85 -16.97
CA GLU A 95 -12.41 8.30 -18.14
C GLU A 95 -11.47 7.99 -19.32
N ALA A 96 -10.22 8.47 -19.26
CA ALA A 96 -9.18 8.23 -20.25
C ALA A 96 -8.46 6.89 -20.03
#